data_AF-A0AAP8T297-F1
#
_entry.id   AF-A0AAP8T297-F1
#
_cell.length_a   1.000
_cell.length_b   1.000
_cell.length_c   1.000
_cell.angle_alpha   90.00
_cell.angle_beta   90.00
_cell.angle_gamma   90.00
#
_symmetry.space_group_name_H-M   'P 1'
#
loop_
_entity.id
_entity.type
_entity.pdbx_description
1 polymer ?
#
loop_
_entity_poly.entity_id
_entity_poly.type
_entity_poly.pdbx_seq_one_letter_code
_entity_poly.pdbx_strand_id
1 'polypeptide(L)'
;MVKKANIENKKIRVVGSRHSFTPLISTTDFLVSLDHLQGVITIDKENQIAEVWAGTKLERLGQELYQSGFAQENLGDINVQSIAGALLT
;
A
#
# COMPACT_ATOMS: atom_id res chain seq x y z
N MET A 1 -6.49 14.29 9.64
CA MET A 1 -5.50 13.61 10.51
C MET A 1 -4.11 14.23 10.42
N VAL A 2 -3.47 14.31 9.24
CA VAL A 2 -2.12 14.89 9.09
C VAL A 2 -1.98 16.29 9.69
N LYS A 3 -2.94 17.18 9.41
CA LYS A 3 -2.99 18.53 10.02
C LYS A 3 -3.02 18.49 11.55
N LYS A 4 -3.76 17.55 12.14
CA LYS A 4 -3.86 17.38 13.60
C LYS A 4 -2.54 16.92 14.21
N ALA A 5 -1.88 15.92 13.60
CA ALA A 5 -0.57 15.47 14.05
C ALA A 5 0.49 16.58 13.98
N ASN A 6 0.44 17.41 12.94
CA ASN A 6 1.35 18.55 12.80
C ASN A 6 1.13 19.60 13.91
N ILE A 7 -0.13 19.94 14.21
CA ILE A 7 -0.47 20.87 15.29
C ILE A 7 -0.04 20.30 16.66
N GLU A 8 -0.19 19.00 16.87
CA GLU A 8 0.18 18.32 18.12
C GLU A 8 1.68 17.95 18.20
N ASN A 9 2.48 18.28 17.18
CA ASN A 9 3.89 17.88 17.05
C ASN A 9 4.14 16.37 17.27
N LYS A 10 3.23 15.54 16.76
CA LYS A 10 3.28 14.06 16.86
C LYS A 10 3.69 13.43 15.54
N LYS A 11 4.40 12.30 15.61
CA LYS A 11 4.78 11.53 14.42
C LYS A 11 3.61 10.69 13.91
N ILE A 12 3.63 10.40 12.61
CA ILE A 12 2.69 9.48 11.98
C ILE A 12 3.48 8.29 11.47
N ARG A 13 3.03 7.08 11.79
CA ARG A 13 3.48 5.86 11.11
C ARG A 13 2.31 5.23 10.37
N VAL A 14 2.61 4.72 9.18
CA VAL A 14 1.66 3.93 8.40
C VAL A 14 1.80 2.47 8.79
N VAL A 15 0.68 1.78 9.01
CA VAL A 15 0.62 0.34 9.18
C VAL A 15 -0.05 -0.28 7.95
N GLY A 16 0.68 -1.18 7.29
CA GLY A 16 0.12 -2.06 6.26
C GLY A 16 -0.43 -3.35 6.89
N SER A 17 -0.27 -4.47 6.19
CA SER A 17 -0.78 -5.80 6.59
C SER A 17 -0.15 -6.43 7.86
N ARG A 18 0.69 -5.70 8.60
CA ARG A 18 1.41 -6.20 9.80
C ARG A 18 2.31 -7.43 9.56
N HIS A 19 2.84 -7.60 8.35
CA HIS A 19 3.77 -8.68 7.99
C HIS A 19 5.26 -8.29 8.09
N SER A 20 5.60 -7.13 8.66
CA SER A 20 7.00 -6.79 8.95
C SER A 20 7.42 -7.51 10.24
N PHE A 21 8.54 -8.25 10.18
CA PHE A 21 9.10 -9.00 11.32
C PHE A 21 9.69 -8.12 12.42
N THR A 22 9.94 -6.84 12.13
CA THR A 22 10.47 -5.86 13.10
C THR A 22 9.29 -5.16 13.78
N PRO A 23 9.33 -4.88 15.11
CA PRO A 23 8.31 -4.08 15.80
C PRO A 23 8.43 -2.59 15.42
N LEU A 24 8.26 -2.28 14.13
CA LEU A 24 8.21 -0.91 13.59
C LEU A 24 6.95 -0.14 14.04
N ILE A 25 5.98 -0.85 14.62
CA ILE A 25 4.60 -0.38 14.87
C ILE A 25 4.37 0.02 16.34
N SER A 26 5.37 -0.07 17.23
CA SER A 26 5.21 0.51 18.58
C SER A 26 5.44 2.02 18.52
N THR A 27 4.35 2.78 18.59
CA THR A 27 4.38 4.24 18.68
C THR A 27 3.31 4.71 19.65
N THR A 28 3.65 5.67 20.50
CA THR A 28 2.69 6.38 21.36
C THR A 28 1.97 7.52 20.63
N ASP A 29 2.41 7.81 19.41
CA ASP A 29 1.86 8.83 18.53
C ASP A 29 0.76 8.24 17.60
N PHE A 30 0.62 8.74 16.38
CA PHE A 30 -0.44 8.32 15.47
C PHE A 30 -0.05 7.12 14.60
N LEU A 31 -0.98 6.17 14.48
CA LEU A 31 -0.91 5.05 13.55
C LEU A 31 -2.03 5.13 12.50
N VAL A 32 -1.68 5.00 11.22
CA VAL A 32 -2.63 5.05 10.09
C VAL A 32 -2.66 3.71 9.38
N SER A 33 -3.82 3.05 9.32
CA SER A 33 -4.02 1.95 8.37
C SER A 33 -4.47 2.50 7.01
N LEU A 34 -3.94 1.92 5.93
CA LEU A 34 -4.38 2.16 4.56
C LEU A 34 -5.27 1.03 4.02
N ASP A 35 -5.72 0.10 4.87
CA ASP A 35 -6.44 -1.11 4.42
C ASP A 35 -7.75 -0.79 3.67
N HIS A 36 -8.33 0.41 3.83
CA HIS A 36 -9.49 0.85 3.07
C HIS A 36 -9.16 1.56 1.74
N LEU A 37 -7.90 1.93 1.49
CA LEU A 37 -7.45 2.50 0.23
C LEU A 37 -6.95 1.37 -0.67
N GLN A 38 -7.88 0.76 -1.41
CA GLN A 38 -7.64 -0.43 -2.22
C GLN A 38 -8.04 -0.22 -3.68
N GLY A 39 -7.34 -0.89 -4.57
CA GLY A 39 -7.67 -1.02 -5.99
C GLY A 39 -6.88 -0.08 -6.89
N VAL A 40 -7.01 -0.36 -8.18
CA VAL A 40 -6.49 0.43 -9.28
C VAL A 40 -7.40 1.63 -9.50
N ILE A 41 -6.79 2.81 -9.62
CA ILE A 41 -7.44 4.09 -9.88
C ILE A 41 -7.59 4.28 -11.39
N THR A 42 -6.50 4.13 -12.14
CA THR A 42 -6.47 4.21 -13.60
C THR A 42 -5.44 3.25 -14.21
N ILE A 43 -5.63 2.88 -15.48
CA ILE A 43 -4.65 2.15 -16.28
C ILE A 43 -4.49 2.85 -17.62
N ASP A 44 -3.29 3.38 -17.86
CA ASP A 44 -2.82 3.79 -19.18
C ASP A 44 -2.23 2.57 -19.90
N LYS A 45 -2.97 2.08 -20.90
CA LYS A 45 -2.58 0.87 -21.66
C LYS A 45 -1.48 1.12 -22.67
N GLU A 46 -1.35 2.36 -23.16
CA GLU A 46 -0.33 2.73 -24.15
C GLU A 46 1.04 2.78 -23.48
N ASN A 47 1.11 3.41 -22.31
CA ASN A 47 2.34 3.55 -21.53
C ASN A 47 2.55 2.42 -20.51
N GLN A 48 1.58 1.52 -20.35
CA GLN A 48 1.60 0.43 -19.35
C GLN A 48 1.74 0.93 -17.90
N ILE A 49 1.06 2.02 -17.57
CA ILE A 49 1.12 2.64 -16.25
C ILE A 49 -0.21 2.41 -15.52
N ALA A 50 -0.16 1.83 -14.33
CA ALA A 50 -1.31 1.71 -13.44
C ALA A 50 -1.14 2.66 -12.24
N GLU A 51 -2.12 3.55 -12.04
CA GLU A 51 -2.23 4.33 -10.82
C GLU A 51 -3.04 3.51 -9.81
N VAL A 52 -2.53 3.34 -8.59
CA VAL A 52 -3.12 2.43 -7.60
C VAL A 52 -3.12 3.07 -6.21
N TRP A 53 -4.12 2.71 -5.39
CA TRP A 53 -4.08 3.11 -4.00
C TRP A 53 -2.92 2.44 -3.26
N ALA A 54 -2.20 3.20 -2.43
CA ALA A 54 -1.04 2.73 -1.67
C ALA A 54 -1.34 1.52 -0.76
N GLY A 55 -2.59 1.39 -0.28
CA GLY A 55 -3.03 0.28 0.55
C GLY A 55 -3.30 -1.02 -0.21
N THR A 56 -3.43 -0.96 -1.54
CA THR A 56 -3.84 -2.10 -2.39
C THR A 56 -2.98 -3.33 -2.13
N LYS A 57 -3.61 -4.44 -1.75
CA LYS A 57 -2.90 -5.72 -1.59
C LYS A 57 -2.37 -6.21 -2.94
N LEU A 58 -1.17 -6.79 -2.97
CA LEU A 58 -0.56 -7.29 -4.21
C LEU A 58 -1.43 -8.37 -4.88
N GLU A 59 -2.09 -9.23 -4.11
CA GLU A 59 -3.06 -10.20 -4.64
C GLU A 59 -4.17 -9.52 -5.45
N ARG A 60 -4.80 -8.49 -4.85
CA ARG A 60 -5.86 -7.72 -5.50
C ARG A 60 -5.34 -6.95 -6.71
N LEU A 61 -4.16 -6.35 -6.60
CA LEU A 61 -3.51 -5.65 -7.72
C LEU A 61 -3.31 -6.61 -8.90
N GLY A 62 -2.77 -7.81 -8.66
CA GLY A 62 -2.61 -8.83 -9.68
C GLY A 62 -3.93 -9.20 -10.36
N GLN A 63 -5.00 -9.38 -9.59
CA GLN A 63 -6.33 -9.69 -10.12
C GLN A 63 -6.89 -8.56 -11.02
N GLU A 64 -6.80 -7.30 -10.58
CA GLU A 64 -7.33 -6.15 -11.32
C GLU A 64 -6.51 -5.83 -12.58
N LEU A 65 -5.18 -6.00 -12.53
CA LEU A 65 -4.32 -5.92 -13.71
C LEU A 65 -4.63 -7.04 -14.71
N TYR A 66 -4.83 -8.27 -14.22
CA TYR A 66 -5.16 -9.42 -15.06
C TYR A 66 -6.46 -9.21 -15.84
N GLN A 67 -7.50 -8.68 -15.18
CA GLN A 67 -8.76 -8.31 -15.82
C GLN A 67 -8.58 -7.28 -16.95
N SER A 68 -7.49 -6.50 -16.91
CA SER A 68 -7.15 -5.48 -17.90
C SER A 68 -6.15 -5.97 -18.96
N GLY A 69 -5.73 -7.22 -18.90
CA GLY A 69 -4.77 -7.84 -19.83
C GLY A 69 -3.30 -7.63 -19.45
N PHE A 70 -3.01 -7.24 -18.21
CA PHE A 70 -1.66 -6.96 -17.71
C PHE A 70 -1.29 -7.87 -16.54
N ALA A 71 -0.01 -7.88 -16.20
CA ALA A 71 0.50 -8.53 -15.01
C ALA A 71 1.61 -7.67 -14.40
N GLN A 72 1.91 -7.88 -13.12
CA GLN A 72 3.11 -7.33 -12.51
C GLN A 72 4.33 -8.05 -13.10
N GLU A 73 5.34 -7.28 -13.53
CA GLU A 73 6.59 -7.85 -14.05
C GLU A 73 7.32 -8.71 -13.01
N ASN A 74 7.25 -8.29 -11.75
CA ASN A 74 7.80 -9.02 -10.63
C ASN A 74 6.80 -9.02 -9.47
N LEU A 75 6.53 -10.22 -8.95
CA LEU A 75 5.73 -10.44 -7.75
C LEU A 75 6.51 -11.43 -6.87
N GLY A 76 6.85 -11.01 -5.65
CA GLY A 76 7.49 -11.88 -4.67
C GLY A 76 6.55 -12.98 -4.16
N ASP A 77 7.09 -13.90 -3.36
CA ASP A 77 6.37 -15.05 -2.82
C ASP A 77 5.17 -14.68 -1.92
N ILE A 78 5.19 -13.48 -1.33
CA ILE A 78 4.14 -12.97 -0.42
C ILE A 78 3.34 -11.85 -1.08
N ASN A 79 2.04 -12.08 -1.29
CA ASN A 79 1.13 -11.16 -1.96
C ASN A 79 0.03 -10.54 -1.05
N VAL A 80 0.01 -10.89 0.25
CA VAL A 80 -0.92 -10.34 1.25
C VAL A 80 -0.51 -8.96 1.77
N GLN A 81 0.64 -8.44 1.35
CA GLN A 81 1.13 -7.09 1.68
C GLN A 81 0.50 -6.01 0.78
N SER A 82 0.37 -4.78 1.30
CA SER A 82 0.02 -3.61 0.50
C SER A 82 1.18 -3.22 -0.43
N ILE A 83 0.90 -2.66 -1.61
CA ILE A 83 1.91 -2.22 -2.58
C ILE A 83 2.92 -1.22 -1.98
N ALA A 84 2.47 -0.23 -1.21
CA ALA A 84 3.38 0.70 -0.53
C ALA A 84 4.19 0.02 0.59
N GLY A 85 3.66 -1.07 1.16
CA GLY A 85 4.39 -1.87 2.13
C GLY A 85 5.53 -2.64 1.45
N ALA A 86 5.23 -3.30 0.33
CA ALA A 86 6.21 -4.06 -0.46
C ALA A 86 7.36 -3.19 -1.00
N LEU A 87 7.11 -1.90 -1.23
CA LEU A 87 8.13 -0.94 -1.69
C LEU A 87 9.05 -0.43 -0.57
N LEU A 88 8.58 -0.44 0.69
CA LEU A 88 9.21 0.26 1.83
C LEU A 88 9.76 -0.68 2.93
N THR A 89 9.76 -2.00 2.70
CA THR A 89 10.37 -3.00 3.60
C THR A 89 11.88 -3.06 3.46
#